data_AF-A0AB73K5B1-F1
#
_entry.id   AF-A0AB73K5B1-F1
#
_cell.length_a   1.000
_cell.length_b   1.000
_cell.length_c   1.000
_cell.angle_alpha   90.00
_cell.angle_beta   90.00
_cell.angle_gamma   90.00
#
_symmetry.space_group_name_H-M   'P 1'
#
loop_
_entity.id
_entity.type
_entity.pdbx_description
1 polymer ?
#
loop_
_entity_poly.entity_id
_entity_poly.type
_entity_poly.pdbx_seq_one_letter_code
_entity_poly.pdbx_strand_id
1 'polypeptide(L)'
;MGYKEVIKKIVYAAFNKAKKESLLVLKTPLSKHISSKIEKEYKTCISEKTFIRYYDKYIGGREKATGEPNRHILDLLCKYIGYENFVDFYNKEKNLPIKKQII
;
A
#
# COMPACT_ATOMS: atom_id res chain seq x y z
N MET A 1 8.75 -11.02 11.19
CA MET A 1 7.62 -10.42 10.43
C MET A 1 7.22 -11.37 9.32
N GLY A 2 6.00 -11.88 9.34
CA GLY A 2 5.47 -12.77 8.30
C GLY A 2 5.14 -12.01 7.02
N TYR A 3 5.17 -12.69 5.87
CA TYR A 3 4.98 -12.06 4.55
C TYR A 3 3.65 -11.29 4.43
N LYS A 4 2.55 -11.84 4.98
CA LYS A 4 1.24 -11.17 5.01
C LYS A 4 1.25 -9.87 5.82
N GLU A 5 1.98 -9.84 6.93
CA GLU A 5 2.10 -8.63 7.77
C GLU A 5 2.86 -7.53 7.02
N VAL A 6 3.91 -7.90 6.27
CA VAL A 6 4.67 -6.98 5.41
C VAL A 6 3.73 -6.34 4.39
N ILE A 7 2.93 -7.14 3.68
CA ILE A 7 1.98 -6.62 2.68
C ILE A 7 0.98 -5.69 3.35
N LYS A 8 0.42 -6.08 4.50
CA LYS A 8 -0.54 -5.26 5.25
C LYS A 8 0.05 -3.88 5.56
N LYS A 9 1.29 -3.82 6.02
CA LYS A 9 1.99 -2.56 6.30
C LYS A 9 2.17 -1.69 5.05
N ILE A 10 2.58 -2.28 3.93
CA ILE A 10 2.76 -1.55 2.66
C ILE A 10 1.43 -0.96 2.19
N VAL A 11 0.36 -1.77 2.17
CA VAL A 11 -0.97 -1.32 1.76
C VAL A 11 -1.47 -0.23 2.68
N TYR A 12 -1.36 -0.42 4.00
CA TYR A 12 -1.78 0.57 4.98
C TYR A 12 -1.02 1.91 4.84
N ALA A 13 0.30 1.86 4.67
CA ALA A 13 1.13 3.04 4.44
C ALA A 13 0.75 3.78 3.16
N ALA A 14 0.46 3.06 2.07
CA ALA A 14 0.03 3.66 0.80
C ALA A 14 -1.31 4.38 0.95
N PHE A 15 -2.31 3.77 1.57
CA PHE A 15 -3.59 4.43 1.82
C PHE A 15 -3.49 5.60 2.78
N ASN A 16 -2.62 5.53 3.79
CA ASN A 16 -2.35 6.66 4.67
C ASN A 16 -1.67 7.82 3.95
N LYS A 17 -0.71 7.55 3.05
CA LYS A 17 -0.11 8.59 2.21
C LYS A 17 -1.17 9.24 1.32
N ALA A 18 -2.00 8.44 0.65
CA ALA A 18 -3.09 8.95 -0.18
C ALA A 18 -4.08 9.83 0.62
N LYS A 19 -4.44 9.42 1.83
CA LYS A 19 -5.29 10.21 2.74
C LYS A 19 -4.66 11.55 3.10
N LYS A 20 -3.36 11.58 3.39
CA LYS A 20 -2.63 12.82 3.69
C LYS A 20 -2.51 13.75 2.48
N GLU A 21 -2.28 13.20 1.29
CA GLU A 21 -2.11 13.99 0.05
C GLU A 21 -3.43 14.56 -0.48
N SER A 22 -4.54 13.83 -0.32
CA SER A 22 -5.82 14.16 -0.95
C SER A 22 -6.88 14.69 0.02
N LEU A 23 -6.66 14.55 1.33
CA LEU A 23 -7.65 14.79 2.39
C LEU A 23 -8.92 13.93 2.27
N LEU A 24 -8.92 12.92 1.39
CA LEU A 24 -10.03 11.99 1.19
C LEU A 24 -10.05 10.92 2.29
N VAL A 25 -11.23 10.41 2.62
CA VAL A 25 -11.41 9.39 3.66
C VAL A 25 -12.04 8.09 3.15
N LEU A 26 -12.72 8.14 2.01
CA LEU A 26 -13.42 6.99 1.46
C LEU A 26 -12.49 6.12 0.61
N LYS A 27 -12.63 4.80 0.72
CA LYS A 27 -11.76 3.82 0.04
C LYS A 27 -11.71 3.99 -1.48
N THR A 28 -12.85 4.30 -2.10
CA THR A 28 -12.99 4.46 -3.56
C THR A 28 -12.19 5.68 -4.06
N PRO A 29 -12.41 6.91 -3.54
CA PRO A 29 -11.56 8.06 -3.86
C PRO A 29 -10.07 7.85 -3.55
N LEU A 30 -9.72 7.21 -2.41
CA LEU A 30 -8.32 6.91 -2.09
C LEU A 30 -7.68 5.93 -3.09
N SER A 31 -8.41 4.89 -3.48
CA SER A 31 -7.98 3.91 -4.48
C SER A 31 -7.73 4.57 -5.84
N LYS A 32 -8.60 5.51 -6.22
CA LYS A 32 -8.47 6.28 -7.46
C LYS A 32 -7.24 7.19 -7.41
N HIS A 33 -7.00 7.86 -6.28
CA HIS A 33 -5.82 8.70 -6.08
C HIS A 33 -4.52 7.90 -6.24
N ILE A 34 -4.41 6.73 -5.60
CA ILE A 34 -3.23 5.86 -5.71
C ILE A 34 -3.04 5.41 -7.17
N SER A 35 -4.12 4.96 -7.83
CA SER A 35 -4.08 4.55 -9.24
C SER A 35 -3.55 5.66 -10.14
N SER A 36 -4.11 6.87 -10.05
CA SER A 36 -3.69 8.02 -10.86
C SER A 36 -2.25 8.45 -10.57
N LYS A 37 -1.81 8.38 -9.31
CA LYS A 37 -0.41 8.68 -8.93
C LYS A 37 0.56 7.68 -9.53
N ILE A 38 0.27 6.38 -9.42
CA ILE A 38 1.12 5.33 -9.98
C ILE A 38 1.20 5.42 -11.50
N GLU A 39 0.08 5.67 -12.17
CA GLU A 39 0.04 5.84 -13.61
C GLU A 39 0.85 7.06 -14.05
N LYS A 40 0.71 8.20 -13.37
CA LYS A 40 1.42 9.43 -13.70
C LYS A 40 2.93 9.28 -13.52
N GLU A 41 3.37 8.73 -12.40
CA GLU A 41 4.78 8.66 -11.98
C GLU A 41 5.54 7.47 -12.58
N TYR A 42 4.91 6.30 -12.67
CA TYR A 42 5.56 5.04 -13.07
C TYR A 42 5.03 4.47 -14.38
N LYS A 43 4.16 5.21 -15.10
CA LYS A 43 3.59 4.83 -16.41
C LYS A 43 2.95 3.44 -16.42
N THR A 44 2.44 3.01 -15.27
CA THR A 44 1.79 1.71 -15.09
C THR A 44 0.33 1.91 -14.74
N CYS A 45 -0.58 1.44 -15.59
CA CYS A 45 -2.01 1.53 -15.32
C CYS A 45 -2.45 0.38 -14.40
N ILE A 46 -2.84 0.71 -13.17
CA ILE A 46 -3.45 -0.25 -12.24
C ILE A 46 -4.85 0.25 -11.93
N SER A 47 -5.85 -0.60 -12.12
CA SER A 47 -7.24 -0.19 -11.91
C SER A 47 -7.52 0.20 -10.46
N GLU A 48 -8.36 1.21 -10.27
CA GLU A 48 -8.93 1.56 -8.96
C GLU A 48 -9.52 0.34 -8.24
N LYS A 49 -10.23 -0.53 -8.97
CA LYS A 49 -10.85 -1.75 -8.44
C LYS A 49 -9.83 -2.67 -7.79
N THR A 50 -8.60 -2.71 -8.31
CA THR A 50 -7.49 -3.47 -7.72
C THR A 50 -7.13 -2.94 -6.33
N PHE A 51 -7.00 -1.61 -6.18
CA PHE A 51 -6.70 -1.01 -4.88
C PHE A 51 -7.87 -1.10 -3.89
N ILE A 52 -9.13 -1.06 -4.36
CA ILE A 52 -10.30 -1.31 -3.51
C ILE A 52 -10.23 -2.71 -2.89
N ARG A 53 -9.84 -3.74 -3.67
CA ARG A 53 -9.68 -5.10 -3.16
C ARG A 53 -8.60 -5.19 -2.09
N TYR A 54 -7.47 -4.52 -2.29
CA TYR A 54 -6.41 -4.45 -1.29
C TYR A 54 -6.86 -3.74 -0.02
N TYR A 55 -7.59 -2.63 -0.15
CA TYR A 55 -8.18 -1.93 0.99
C TYR A 55 -9.09 -2.87 1.80
N ASP A 56 -10.07 -3.49 1.13
CA ASP A 56 -11.03 -4.37 1.77
C ASP A 56 -10.34 -5.53 2.51
N LYS A 57 -9.29 -6.10 1.93
CA LYS A 57 -8.54 -7.22 2.50
C LYS A 57 -7.67 -6.84 3.69
N TYR A 58 -6.86 -5.80 3.54
CA TYR A 58 -5.78 -5.47 4.49
C TYR A 58 -6.16 -4.42 5.52
N ILE A 59 -7.18 -3.60 5.23
CA ILE A 59 -7.64 -2.48 6.07
C ILE A 59 -9.09 -2.71 6.52
N GLY A 60 -9.96 -3.11 5.60
CA GLY A 60 -11.40 -3.27 5.83
C GLY A 60 -11.81 -4.56 6.57
N GLY A 61 -10.86 -5.38 7.01
CA GLY A 61 -11.13 -6.60 7.78
C GLY A 61 -11.77 -7.75 6.99
N ARG A 62 -11.81 -7.68 5.65
CA ARG A 62 -12.37 -8.73 4.79
C ARG A 62 -11.27 -9.70 4.37
N GLU A 63 -10.79 -10.54 5.29
CA GLU A 63 -9.64 -11.43 5.03
C GLU A 63 -9.85 -12.39 3.85
N LYS A 64 -11.10 -12.78 3.57
CA LYS A 64 -11.49 -13.62 2.43
C LYS A 64 -11.59 -12.85 1.09
N ALA A 65 -11.36 -11.54 1.08
CA ALA A 65 -11.37 -10.76 -0.15
C ALA A 65 -10.25 -11.23 -1.10
N THR A 66 -10.57 -11.24 -2.40
CA THR A 66 -9.66 -11.66 -3.45
C THR A 66 -8.66 -10.56 -3.81
N GLY A 67 -7.58 -10.94 -4.47
CA GLY A 67 -6.58 -10.01 -5.00
C GLY A 67 -5.43 -9.82 -4.02
N GLU A 68 -4.37 -10.60 -4.20
CA GLU A 68 -3.08 -10.29 -3.58
C GLU A 68 -2.23 -9.43 -4.49
N PRO A 69 -1.53 -8.43 -3.93
CA PRO A 69 -0.47 -7.74 -4.66
C PRO A 69 0.58 -8.75 -5.09
N ASN A 70 0.84 -8.81 -6.40
CA ASN A 70 2.03 -9.49 -6.89
C ASN A 70 3.27 -8.64 -6.59
N ARG A 71 4.46 -9.20 -6.87
CA ARG A 71 5.71 -8.52 -6.55
C ARG A 71 5.85 -7.15 -7.20
N HIS A 72 5.47 -7.02 -8.46
CA HIS A 72 5.54 -5.77 -9.21
C HIS A 72 4.67 -4.67 -8.59
N ILE A 73 3.45 -5.01 -8.17
CA ILE A 73 2.55 -4.08 -7.48
C ILE A 73 3.11 -3.67 -6.12
N LEU A 74 3.71 -4.60 -5.38
CA LEU A 74 4.36 -4.28 -4.10
C LEU A 74 5.52 -3.30 -4.30
N ASP A 75 6.36 -3.51 -5.31
CA ASP A 75 7.46 -2.60 -5.62
C ASP A 75 6.94 -1.20 -6.00
N LEU A 76 5.86 -1.11 -6.79
CA LEU A 76 5.22 0.18 -7.12
C LEU A 76 4.61 0.88 -5.90
N LEU A 77 3.95 0.13 -5.02
CA LEU A 77 3.44 0.67 -3.77
C LEU A 77 4.57 1.17 -2.88
N CYS A 78 5.66 0.41 -2.75
CA CYS A 78 6.87 0.81 -2.03
C CYS A 78 7.46 2.12 -2.59
N LYS A 79 7.59 2.24 -3.91
CA LYS A 79 8.00 3.50 -4.57
C LYS A 79 7.07 4.64 -4.23
N TYR A 80 5.76 4.40 -4.35
CA TYR A 80 4.75 5.39 -3.97
C TYR A 80 4.89 5.83 -2.52
N ILE A 81 5.24 4.95 -1.57
CA ILE A 81 5.47 5.33 -0.15
C ILE A 81 6.89 5.80 0.18
N GLY A 82 7.77 5.97 -0.82
CA GLY A 82 9.10 6.56 -0.66
C GLY A 82 10.25 5.57 -0.43
N TYR A 83 10.04 4.28 -0.72
CA TYR A 83 11.07 3.24 -0.69
C TYR A 83 11.49 2.85 -2.12
N GLU A 84 12.65 2.24 -2.30
CA GLU A 84 13.11 1.89 -3.65
C GLU A 84 12.29 0.74 -4.27
N ASN A 85 11.95 -0.24 -3.43
CA ASN A 85 11.22 -1.45 -3.78
C ASN A 85 10.82 -2.22 -2.50
N PHE A 86 10.22 -3.39 -2.64
CA PHE A 86 9.82 -4.22 -1.49
C PHE A 86 11.01 -4.75 -0.68
N VAL A 87 12.16 -5.08 -1.29
CA VAL A 87 13.34 -5.55 -0.54
C VAL A 87 13.84 -4.44 0.37
N ASP A 88 13.95 -3.21 -0.15
CA ASP A 88 14.35 -2.03 0.61
C ASP A 88 13.39 -1.78 1.79
N PHE A 89 12.08 -1.80 1.53
CA PHE A 89 11.07 -1.70 2.59
C PHE A 89 11.23 -2.78 3.66
N TYR A 90 11.34 -4.05 3.25
CA TYR A 90 11.46 -5.18 4.17
C TYR A 90 12.71 -5.07 5.06
N ASN A 91 13.86 -4.72 4.46
CA ASN A 91 15.12 -4.59 5.17
C ASN A 91 15.09 -3.41 6.15
N LYS A 92 14.58 -2.25 5.73
CA LYS A 92 14.46 -1.08 6.63
C LYS A 92 13.51 -1.35 7.78
N GLU A 93 12.35 -1.97 7.52
CA GLU A 93 11.38 -2.30 8.57
C GLU A 93 11.88 -3.35 9.56
N LYS A 94 12.68 -4.33 9.11
CA LYS A 94 13.29 -5.33 9.99
C LYS A 94 14.32 -4.72 10.95
N ASN A 95 14.99 -3.65 10.51
CA ASN A 95 16.04 -2.98 11.27
C ASN A 95 15.53 -1.78 12.10
N LEU A 96 14.23 -1.48 12.09
CA LEU A 96 13.65 -0.42 12.92
C LEU A 96 13.65 -0.83 14.40
N PRO A 97 14.19 -0.02 15.32
CA PRO A 97 14.05 -0.25 16.76
C PRO A 97 12.57 -0.14 17.15
N ILE A 98 12.12 -1.03 18.05
CA ILE A 98 10.71 -1.33 18.43
C ILE A 98 9.88 -0.10 18.87
N LYS A 99 10.47 1.08 19.06
CA LYS A 99 9.84 2.26 19.70
C LYS A 99 8.82 3.06 18.87
N LYS A 100 8.46 2.67 17.64
CA LYS A 100 7.48 3.44 16.80
C LYS A 100 6.21 2.67 16.42
N GLN A 101 5.81 1.69 17.23
CA GLN A 101 4.59 0.91 16.99
C GLN A 101 3.55 1.16 18.10
N ILE A 102 3.32 2.44 18.43
CA ILE A 102 2.20 2.88 19.27
C ILE A 102 1.73 4.22 18.73
N ILE A 103 0.68 4.22 17.90
CA ILE A 103 -0.47 5.15 17.96
C ILE A 103 -1.68 4.39 17.43
#